data_AF-A0A2X3KCM2-F1
#
_entry.id   AF-A0A2X3KCM2-F1
#
_cell.length_a   1.000
_cell.length_b   1.000
_cell.length_c   1.000
_cell.angle_alpha   90.00
_cell.angle_beta   90.00
_cell.angle_gamma   90.00
#
_symmetry.space_group_name_H-M   'P 1'
#
loop_
_entity.id
_entity.type
_entity.pdbx_description
1 polymer ?
#
loop_
_entity_poly.entity_id
_entity_poly.type
_entity_poly.pdbx_seq_one_letter_code
_entity_poly.pdbx_strand_id
1 'polypeptide(L)'
;MAGDFILAPHPLFDIVGQDLEIVVPVSPWEAALGAKVTVPTLKESILLTIPPGSQAGQRLRVKGKGLVSKKQTGDLYAVLENRDAAETG
;
A
#
# COMPACT_ATOMS: atom_id res chain seq x y z
N MET A 1 -1.36 -34.57 -9.23
CA MET A 1 -2.18 -33.42 -9.65
C MET A 1 -1.84 -32.26 -8.73
N ALA A 2 -0.97 -31.34 -9.13
CA ALA A 2 -0.87 -30.05 -8.47
C ALA A 2 -2.02 -29.23 -9.03
N GLY A 3 -3.04 -28.94 -8.22
CA GLY A 3 -4.10 -28.02 -8.63
C GLY A 3 -3.47 -26.64 -8.82
N ASP A 4 -3.60 -26.07 -10.00
CA ASP A 4 -3.30 -24.65 -10.24
C ASP A 4 -4.29 -23.82 -9.42
N PHE A 5 -3.86 -23.39 -8.24
CA PHE A 5 -4.57 -22.35 -7.49
C PHE A 5 -4.13 -21.01 -8.06
N ILE A 6 -4.89 -20.52 -9.04
CA ILE A 6 -4.71 -19.18 -9.57
C ILE A 6 -5.30 -18.22 -8.54
N LEU A 7 -4.45 -17.46 -7.86
CA LEU A 7 -4.93 -16.39 -7.00
C LEU A 7 -5.53 -15.30 -7.89
N ALA A 8 -6.82 -15.02 -7.69
CA ALA A 8 -7.49 -13.98 -8.47
C ALA A 8 -6.85 -12.61 -8.15
N PRO A 9 -6.62 -11.74 -9.16
CA PRO A 9 -6.07 -10.41 -8.94
C PRO A 9 -7.01 -9.61 -8.03
N HIS A 10 -6.44 -8.94 -7.03
CA HIS A 10 -7.19 -8.08 -6.12
C HIS A 10 -7.13 -6.63 -6.62
N PRO A 11 -8.24 -5.87 -6.66
CA PRO A 11 -8.26 -4.53 -7.25
C PRO A 11 -7.39 -3.49 -6.54
N LEU A 12 -7.00 -3.75 -5.29
CA LEU A 12 -6.20 -2.83 -4.47
C LEU A 12 -4.81 -3.35 -4.10
N PHE A 13 -4.57 -4.66 -4.20
CA PHE A 13 -3.38 -5.28 -3.63
C PHE A 13 -2.67 -6.12 -4.68
N ASP A 14 -1.40 -5.80 -4.90
CA ASP A 14 -0.49 -6.64 -5.64
C ASP A 14 0.30 -7.54 -4.69
N ILE A 15 0.55 -8.77 -5.11
CA ILE A 15 1.28 -9.75 -4.31
C ILE A 15 2.70 -9.85 -4.83
N VAL A 16 3.66 -9.51 -3.96
CA VAL A 16 5.09 -9.56 -4.25
C VAL A 16 5.74 -10.55 -3.29
N GLY A 17 5.79 -11.82 -3.71
CA GLY A 17 6.33 -12.91 -2.88
C GLY A 17 5.44 -13.21 -1.66
N GLN A 18 5.78 -12.66 -0.50
CA GLN A 18 4.97 -12.74 0.74
C GLN A 18 4.45 -11.38 1.19
N ASP A 19 4.89 -10.32 0.53
CA ASP A 19 4.51 -8.96 0.82
C ASP A 19 3.34 -8.55 -0.08
N LEU A 20 2.66 -7.49 0.35
CA LEU A 20 1.60 -6.84 -0.41
C LEU A 20 2.06 -5.44 -0.80
N GLU A 21 1.61 -4.99 -1.95
CA GLU A 21 1.73 -3.58 -2.35
C GLU A 21 0.35 -2.97 -2.54
N ILE A 22 0.20 -1.72 -2.14
CA ILE A 22 -0.98 -0.91 -2.39
C ILE A 22 -0.54 0.45 -2.92
N VAL A 23 -1.19 0.92 -3.98
CA VAL A 23 -0.97 2.26 -4.49
C VAL A 23 -1.74 3.24 -3.61
N VAL A 24 -1.04 4.23 -3.07
CA VAL A 24 -1.62 5.30 -2.23
C VAL A 24 -1.51 6.61 -3.02
N PRO A 25 -2.63 7.08 -3.59
CA PRO A 25 -2.64 8.36 -4.27
C PRO A 25 -2.42 9.47 -3.25
N VAL A 26 -1.44 10.34 -3.51
CA VAL A 26 -1.09 11.48 -2.67
C VAL A 26 -1.04 12.75 -3.50
N SER A 27 -1.61 13.81 -2.95
CA SER A 27 -1.53 15.13 -3.59
C SER A 27 -0.12 15.72 -3.41
N PRO A 28 0.37 16.57 -4.33
CA PRO A 28 1.71 17.15 -4.22
C PRO A 28 1.97 17.87 -2.88
N TRP A 29 0.96 18.55 -2.33
CA TRP A 29 1.07 19.23 -1.04
C TRP A 29 1.11 18.26 0.15
N GLU A 30 0.40 17.14 0.09
CA GLU A 30 0.43 16.10 1.15
C GLU A 30 1.81 15.44 1.20
N ALA A 31 2.39 15.16 0.03
CA ALA A 31 3.74 14.63 -0.08
C ALA A 31 4.80 15.64 0.40
N ALA A 32 4.63 16.93 0.04
CA ALA A 32 5.56 17.99 0.43
C ALA A 32 5.52 18.32 1.94
N LEU A 33 4.32 18.50 2.51
CA LEU A 33 4.14 18.91 3.90
C LEU A 33 4.13 17.74 4.89
N GLY A 34 3.89 16.53 4.38
CA GLY A 34 3.58 15.37 5.18
C GLY A 34 2.08 15.31 5.50
N ALA A 35 1.55 14.10 5.59
CA ALA A 35 0.13 13.85 5.77
C ALA A 35 -0.12 12.59 6.57
N LYS A 36 -1.36 12.41 7.03
CA LYS A 36 -1.84 11.14 7.59
C LYS A 36 -3.03 10.69 6.77
N VAL A 37 -2.90 9.54 6.13
CA VAL A 37 -3.91 8.98 5.24
C VAL A 37 -4.35 7.61 5.75
N THR A 38 -5.63 7.31 5.59
CA THR A 38 -6.17 6.00 5.94
C THR A 38 -5.93 5.04 4.78
N VAL A 39 -5.23 3.94 5.05
CA VAL A 39 -4.91 2.92 4.05
C VAL A 39 -5.54 1.60 4.45
N PRO A 40 -6.30 0.92 3.56
CA PRO A 40 -6.84 -0.39 3.86
C PRO A 40 -5.73 -1.44 3.96
N THR A 41 -5.90 -2.41 4.84
CA THR A 41 -5.12 -3.65 4.85
C THR A 41 -6.06 -4.84 4.66
N LEU A 42 -5.53 -6.06 4.63
CA LEU A 42 -6.37 -7.26 4.54
C LEU A 42 -7.35 -7.46 5.70
N LYS A 43 -7.09 -6.83 6.86
CA LYS A 43 -7.90 -7.01 8.07
C LYS A 43 -8.63 -5.73 8.48
N GLU A 44 -7.88 -4.64 8.60
CA GLU A 44 -8.42 -3.36 9.03
C GLU A 44 -7.70 -2.19 8.34
N SER A 45 -8.33 -1.04 8.28
CA SER A 45 -7.66 0.17 7.83
C SER A 45 -6.73 0.72 8.91
N ILE A 46 -5.59 1.25 8.49
CA ILE A 46 -4.61 1.89 9.38
C ILE A 46 -4.40 3.35 9.00
N LEU A 47 -3.94 4.15 9.96
CA LEU A 47 -3.48 5.51 9.71
C LEU A 47 -2.00 5.48 9.31
N LEU A 48 -1.71 5.62 8.01
CA LEU A 48 -0.37 5.72 7.47
C LEU A 48 0.12 7.17 7.59
N THR A 49 1.32 7.36 8.13
CA THR A 49 1.97 8.68 8.15
C THR A 49 2.91 8.80 6.95
N ILE A 50 2.66 9.80 6.11
CA ILE A 50 3.51 10.20 4.99
C ILE A 50 4.49 11.26 5.51
N PRO A 51 5.80 11.01 5.49
CA PRO A 51 6.80 11.99 5.88
C PRO A 51 6.78 13.24 4.98
N PRO A 52 7.10 14.43 5.51
CA PRO A 52 7.32 15.61 4.67
C PRO A 52 8.44 15.39 3.66
N GLY A 53 8.27 15.93 2.45
CA GLY A 53 9.20 15.75 1.34
C GLY A 53 9.18 14.34 0.73
N SER A 54 8.11 13.58 0.92
CA SER A 54 7.94 12.29 0.25
C SER A 54 7.80 12.45 -1.27
N GLN A 55 8.20 11.42 -2.02
CA GLN A 55 8.19 11.44 -3.48
C GLN A 55 7.26 10.37 -4.07
N ALA A 56 6.80 10.59 -5.31
CA ALA A 56 6.14 9.54 -6.08
C ALA A 56 7.08 8.34 -6.28
N GLY A 57 6.51 7.13 -6.26
CA GLY A 57 7.23 5.86 -6.27
C GLY A 57 7.86 5.47 -4.93
N GLN A 58 7.83 6.33 -3.91
CA GLN A 58 8.37 5.99 -2.60
C GLN A 58 7.54 4.88 -1.94
N ARG A 59 8.23 3.89 -1.38
CA ARG A 59 7.62 2.72 -0.74
C ARG A 59 7.69 2.85 0.78
N LEU A 60 6.53 3.04 1.42
CA LEU A 60 6.41 3.10 2.87
C LEU A 60 6.02 1.74 3.43
N ARG A 61 6.87 1.16 4.27
CA ARG A 61 6.68 -0.18 4.85
C ARG A 61 5.76 -0.14 6.06
N VAL A 62 4.76 -1.00 6.05
CA VAL A 62 3.84 -1.29 7.15
C VAL A 62 4.07 -2.73 7.60
N LYS A 63 4.77 -2.86 8.73
CA LYS A 63 5.24 -4.15 9.21
C LYS A 63 4.09 -5.09 9.58
N GLY A 64 4.16 -6.35 9.14
CA GLY A 64 3.26 -7.44 9.52
C GLY A 64 1.85 -7.35 8.92
N LYS A 65 1.66 -6.56 7.86
CA LYS A 65 0.38 -6.38 7.16
C LYS A 65 0.33 -7.01 5.76
N GLY A 66 1.33 -7.83 5.42
CA GLY A 66 1.35 -8.63 4.21
C GLY A 66 0.62 -9.96 4.36
N LEU A 67 0.98 -10.94 3.51
CA LEU A 67 0.37 -12.27 3.56
C LEU A 67 0.82 -13.04 4.80
N VAL A 68 -0.12 -13.74 5.43
CA VAL A 68 0.15 -14.61 6.58
C VAL A 68 0.39 -16.02 6.09
N SER A 69 1.57 -16.57 6.37
CA SER A 69 1.92 -17.97 6.12
C SER A 69 2.20 -18.70 7.43
N LYS A 70 2.33 -20.04 7.38
CA LYS A 70 2.68 -20.86 8.56
C LYS A 70 4.05 -20.51 9.16
N LYS A 71 4.95 -19.90 8.38
CA LYS A 71 6.34 -19.62 8.79
C LYS A 71 6.58 -18.15 9.12
N GLN A 72 5.93 -17.25 8.40
CA GLN A 72 6.16 -15.80 8.53
C GLN A 72 4.93 -15.00 8.08
N THR A 73 4.86 -13.76 8.56
CA THR A 73 3.93 -12.74 8.04
C THR A 73 4.75 -11.74 7.26
N GLY A 74 4.39 -11.50 6.00
CA GLY A 74 5.00 -10.45 5.19
C GLY A 74 4.53 -9.06 5.60
N ASP A 75 4.94 -8.07 4.83
CA ASP A 75 4.63 -6.66 5.07
C ASP A 75 3.73 -6.09 3.97
N LEU A 76 3.12 -4.94 4.26
CA LEU A 76 2.44 -4.13 3.26
C LEU A 76 3.34 -2.96 2.90
N TYR A 77 3.51 -2.68 1.61
CA TYR A 77 4.21 -1.52 1.10
C TYR A 77 3.19 -0.58 0.45
N ALA A 78 3.04 0.60 1.04
CA ALA A 78 2.30 1.69 0.42
C ALA A 78 3.20 2.39 -0.60
N VAL A 79 2.88 2.26 -1.87
CA VAL A 79 3.59 2.93 -2.98
C VAL A 79 2.90 4.25 -3.24
N LEU A 80 3.61 5.36 -3.00
CA LEU A 80 3.04 6.68 -3.20
C LEU A 80 2.94 6.98 -4.69
N GLU A 81 1.78 7.41 -5.17
CA GLU A 81 1.59 7.86 -6.54
C GLU A 81 1.00 9.25 -6.56
N ASN A 82 1.42 10.07 -7.54
CA ASN A 82 0.89 11.42 -7.66
C ASN A 82 -0.58 11.34 -8.06
N ARG A 83 -1.44 11.86 -7.19
CA ARG A 83 -2.80 12.20 -7.59
C ARG A 83 -2.77 13.53 -8.30
N ASP A 84 -3.21 13.57 -9.55
CA ASP A 84 -3.49 14.84 -10.21
C ASP A 84 -4.52 15.60 -9.36
N ALA A 85 -4.22 16.85 -9.04
CA ALA A 85 -5.02 17.70 -8.17
C ALA A 85 -6.43 18.06 -8.74
N ALA A 86 -6.83 17.45 -9.85
CA ALA A 86 -8.02 17.81 -10.63
C ALA A 86 -9.35 17.24 -10.09
N GLU A 87 -9.36 16.56 -8.94
CA GLU A 87 -10.57 15.95 -8.37
C GLU A 87 -10.92 16.45 -6.96
N THR A 88 -10.70 17.74 -6.69
CA THR A 88 -11.38 18.39 -5.55
C THR A 88 -12.66 19.01 -6.08
N GLY A 89 -13.73 18.21 -6.11
CA GLY A 89 -15.11 18.70 -6.22
C GLY A 89 -15.64 19.16 -4.86
#